data_AF-A0A2T2WLX2-F1
#
_entry.id   AF-A0A2T2WLX2-F1
#
_cell.length_a   1.000
_cell.length_b   1.000
_cell.length_c   1.000
_cell.angle_alpha   90.00
_cell.angle_beta   90.00
_cell.angle_gamma   90.00
#
_symmetry.space_group_name_H-M   'P 1'
#
loop_
_entity.id
_entity.type
_entity.pdbx_description
1 polymer ?
#
loop_
_entity_poly.entity_id
_entity_poly.type
_entity_poly.pdbx_seq_one_letter_code
_entity_poly.pdbx_strand_id
1 'polypeptide(L)' 'MEDATRDVVHAAWYPTQDGVIVEDSLRTAMRRCEIPARLYFDNGKAYKSHQIARTGAKLGIRIVYTKPYAPLLTG' A
#
# COMPACT_ATOMS: atom_id res chain seq x y z
N MET A 1 -2.21 1.61 -7.04
CA MET A 1 -2.87 2.50 -8.02
C MET A 1 -2.49 3.91 -7.64
N GLU A 2 -2.04 4.71 -8.58
CA GLU A 2 -1.78 6.12 -8.35
C GLU A 2 -3.10 6.89 -8.33
N ASP A 3 -3.28 7.77 -7.36
CA ASP A 3 -4.55 8.45 -7.12
C ASP A 3 -4.85 9.48 -8.23
N ALA A 4 -3.83 10.22 -8.68
CA ALA A 4 -3.96 11.28 -9.66
C ALA A 4 -4.24 10.78 -11.09
N THR A 5 -3.48 9.80 -11.55
CA THR A 5 -3.61 9.29 -12.93
C THR A 5 -4.52 8.06 -13.03
N ARG A 6 -4.88 7.46 -11.90
CA ARG A 6 -5.58 6.16 -11.81
C ARG A 6 -4.81 4.99 -12.41
N ASP A 7 -3.51 5.14 -12.65
CA ASP A 7 -2.68 4.08 -13.20
C ASP A 7 -2.40 2.96 -12.19
N VAL A 8 -2.42 1.72 -12.68
CA VAL A 8 -2.03 0.55 -11.88
C VAL A 8 -0.52 0.33 -12.03
N VAL A 9 0.24 0.80 -11.04
CA VAL A 9 1.72 0.65 -10.99
C VAL A 9 2.17 -0.81 -11.01
N HIS A 10 1.43 -1.67 -10.29
CA HIS A 10 1.74 -3.08 -10.20
C HIS A 10 0.49 -3.88 -9.81
N ALA A 11 0.38 -5.08 -10.38
CA ALA A 11 -0.57 -6.11 -10.02
C ALA A 11 0.10 -7.48 -10.25
N ALA A 12 -0.23 -8.44 -9.39
CA ALA A 12 0.29 -9.79 -9.46
C ALA A 12 -0.72 -10.78 -8.86
N TRP A 13 -0.64 -12.03 -9.30
CA TRP A 13 -1.44 -13.12 -8.78
C TRP A 13 -0.64 -13.88 -7.73
N TYR A 14 -1.26 -14.15 -6.58
CA TYR A 14 -0.68 -14.91 -5.48
C TYR A 14 -1.63 -16.02 -5.04
N PRO A 15 -1.10 -17.17 -4.59
CA PRO A 15 -1.93 -18.28 -4.11
C PRO A 15 -2.48 -18.07 -2.69
N THR A 16 -1.98 -17.07 -1.96
CA THR A 16 -2.39 -16.74 -0.59
C THR A 16 -2.73 -15.26 -0.46
N GLN A 17 -3.41 -14.90 0.63
CA GLN A 17 -3.73 -13.51 0.98
C GLN A 17 -3.20 -13.19 2.39
N ASP A 18 -1.87 -13.15 2.51
CA ASP A 18 -1.14 -12.84 3.75
C ASP A 18 -0.29 -11.56 3.61
N GLY A 19 0.43 -11.18 4.67
CA GLY A 19 1.25 -9.96 4.64
C GLY A 19 2.51 -10.07 3.77
N VAL A 20 3.00 -11.27 3.49
CA VAL A 20 4.21 -11.47 2.69
C VAL A 20 3.96 -11.05 1.25
N ILE A 21 2.80 -11.44 0.70
CA ILE A 21 2.43 -11.06 -0.67
C ILE A 21 2.20 -9.55 -0.83
N VAL A 22 1.72 -8.88 0.24
CA VAL A 22 1.53 -7.42 0.25
C VAL A 22 2.89 -6.72 0.21
N GLU A 23 3.85 -7.18 1.02
CA GLU A 23 5.20 -6.61 1.02
C GLU A 23 5.95 -6.82 -0.29
N ASP A 24 5.80 -8.00 -0.91
CA ASP A 24 6.41 -8.29 -2.21
C ASP A 24 5.82 -7.40 -3.32
N SER A 25 4.49 -7.32 -3.38
CA SER A 25 3.77 -6.46 -4.31
C SER A 25 4.17 -4.98 -4.13
N LEU A 26 4.23 -4.50 -2.88
CA LEU A 26 4.64 -3.13 -2.58
C LEU A 26 6.08 -2.85 -3.00
N ARG A 27 7.00 -3.77 -2.70
CA ARG A 27 8.41 -3.66 -3.10
C ARG A 27 8.56 -3.61 -4.62
N THR A 28 7.81 -4.42 -5.34
CA THR A 28 7.84 -4.44 -6.80
C THR A 28 7.26 -3.16 -7.38
N ALA A 29 6.16 -2.66 -6.82
CA ALA A 29 5.59 -1.36 -7.20
C ALA A 29 6.59 -0.21 -6.99
N MET A 30 7.22 -0.14 -5.81
CA MET A 30 8.21 0.90 -5.46
C MET A 30 9.46 0.88 -6.33
N ARG A 31 9.76 -0.21 -7.04
CA ARG A 31 10.86 -0.25 -8.02
C ARG A 31 10.47 0.33 -9.38
N ARG A 32 9.18 0.48 -9.65
CA ARG A 32 8.62 0.93 -10.94
C ARG A 32 8.08 2.35 -10.90
N CYS A 33 7.66 2.83 -9.74
CA CYS A 33 7.21 4.21 -9.53
C CYS A 33 8.16 4.98 -8.61
N GLU A 34 7.98 6.30 -8.62
CA GLU A 34 8.60 7.19 -7.63
C GLU A 34 8.07 6.90 -6.22
N ILE A 35 8.83 7.30 -5.20
CA ILE A 35 8.43 7.10 -3.80
C ILE A 35 7.22 7.99 -3.50
N PRO A 36 6.04 7.41 -3.17
CA PRO A 36 4.84 8.20 -2.93
C PRO A 36 4.91 8.88 -1.56
N ALA A 37 4.30 10.07 -1.43
CA ALA A 37 4.18 10.73 -0.13
C ALA A 37 3.22 10.01 0.83
N ARG A 38 2.23 9.27 0.29
CA ARG A 38 1.19 8.58 1.05
C ARG A 38 0.89 7.20 0.46
N LEU A 39 0.74 6.21 1.33
CA LEU A 39 0.24 4.88 0.96
C LEU A 39 -1.08 4.62 1.66
N TYR A 40 -2.10 4.25 0.89
CA TYR A 40 -3.43 3.94 1.39
C TYR A 40 -3.62 2.42 1.41
N PHE A 41 -3.95 1.90 2.58
CA PHE A 41 -4.27 0.48 2.78
C PHE A 41 -5.64 0.31 3.40
N ASP A 42 -6.25 -0.85 3.15
CA ASP A 42 -7.36 -1.29 3.98
C ASP A 42 -6.89 -1.64 5.40
N ASN A 43 -7.80 -1.58 6.37
CA ASN A 43 -7.51 -1.85 7.77
C ASN A 43 -7.28 -3.35 8.09
N GLY A 44 -7.39 -4.23 7.10
CA GLY A 44 -7.16 -5.67 7.21
C GLY A 44 -5.76 -6.04 7.72
N LYS A 45 -5.67 -7.17 8.44
CA LYS A 45 -4.43 -7.63 9.09
C LYS A 45 -3.28 -7.87 8.11
N ALA A 46 -3.56 -8.34 6.90
CA ALA A 46 -2.53 -8.58 5.88
C ALA A 46 -1.77 -7.29 5.47
N TYR A 47 -2.41 -6.12 5.56
CA TYR A 47 -1.78 -4.85 5.20
C TYR A 47 -0.98 -4.21 6.33
N LYS A 48 -1.02 -4.81 7.54
CA LYS A 48 -0.35 -4.30 8.72
C LYS A 48 0.84 -5.18 9.06
N SER A 49 2.03 -4.71 8.72
CA SER A 49 3.28 -5.34 9.15
C SER A 49 4.25 -4.31 9.71
N HIS A 50 5.13 -4.76 10.61
CA HIS A 50 6.19 -3.93 11.15
C HIS A 50 7.16 -3.47 10.04
N GLN A 51 7.37 -4.30 9.01
CA GLN A 51 8.23 -3.97 7.89
C GLN A 51 7.65 -2.85 7.02
N ILE A 52 6.34 -2.88 6.73
CA ILE A 52 5.64 -1.81 6.02
C ILE A 52 5.75 -0.51 6.82
N ALA A 53 5.42 -0.54 8.11
CA ALA A 53 5.51 0.63 8.99
C ALA A 53 6.92 1.24 9.03
N ARG A 54 7.95 0.39 9.19
CA ARG A 54 9.35 0.82 9.22
C ARG A 54 9.82 1.36 7.87
N THR A 55 9.40 0.74 6.77
CA THR A 55 9.73 1.20 5.41
C THR A 55 9.11 2.57 5.16
N GLY A 56 7.84 2.75 5.51
CA GLY A 56 7.17 4.05 5.39
C GLY A 56 7.88 5.13 6.21
N ALA A 57 8.21 4.85 7.47
CA ALA A 57 8.95 5.79 8.32
C ALA A 57 10.32 6.16 7.75
N LYS A 58 11.06 5.21 7.18
CA LYS A 58 12.40 5.45 6.61
C LYS A 58 12.36 6.22 5.29
N LEU A 59 11.36 5.96 4.46
CA LEU A 59 11.22 6.57 3.14
C LEU A 59 10.41 7.87 3.17
N GLY A 60 9.97 8.32 4.36
CA GLY A 60 9.13 9.52 4.49
C GLY A 60 7.70 9.34 3.99
N ILE A 61 7.23 8.10 3.88
CA ILE A 61 5.89 7.77 3.36
C ILE A 61 4.91 7.71 4.52
N ARG A 62 3.82 8.48 4.43
CA ARG A 62 2.72 8.41 5.38
C ARG A 62 1.79 7.24 5.03
N ILE A 63 1.73 6.24 5.91
CA ILE A 63 0.79 5.13 5.76
C ILE A 63 -0.57 5.52 6.35
N VAL A 64 -1.62 5.37 5.56
CA VAL A 64 -3.00 5.68 5.91
C VAL A 64 -3.83 4.41 5.81
N TYR A 65 -4.46 4.01 6.91
CA TYR A 65 -5.39 2.88 6.93
C TYR A 65 -6.83 3.40 6.90
N THR A 66 -7.70 2.68 6.20
CA THR A 66 -9.15 2.96 6.22
C THR A 66 -9.69 2.91 7.65
N LYS A 67 -10.57 3.84 8.00
CA LYS A 67 -11.33 3.76 9.25
C LYS A 67 -12.51 2.80 9.04
N PRO A 68 -12.81 1.90 9.99
CA PRO A 68 -14.02 1.08 9.92
C PRO A 68 -15.25 1.98 9.70
N TYR A 69 -16.13 1.61 8.76
CA TYR A 69 -17.36 2.33 8.42
C TYR A 69 -17.21 3.74 7.81
N ALA A 70 -16.01 4.15 7.39
CA ALA A 70 -15.84 5.35 6.59
C ALA A 70 -15.47 4.96 5.16
N PRO A 71 -16.38 5.06 4.16
CA PRO A 71 -15.94 5.02 2.78
C PRO A 71 -14.99 6.19 2.58
N LEU A 72 -13.74 5.90 2.19
CA LEU A 72 -12.79 6.92 1.77
C LEU A 72 -13.23 7.41 0.38
N LEU A 73 -14.36 8.12 0.33
CA LEU A 73 -14.77 8.95 -0.79
C LEU A 73 -14.12 10.31 -0.57
N THR A 74 -13.10 10.61 -1.35
CA THR A 74 -12.73 11.99 -1.61
C THR A 74 -12.61 12.09 -3.12
N GLY A 75 -13.47 12.94 -3.69
CA GLY A 75 -13.50 13.26 -5.12
C GLY A 75 -12.52 14.36 -5.48
#